data_AF-A0A662WE41-F1
#
_entry.id   AF-A0A662WE41-F1
#
_cell.length_a   1.000
_cell.length_b   1.000
_cell.length_c   1.000
_cell.angle_alpha   90.00
_cell.angle_beta   90.00
_cell.angle_gamma   90.00
#
_symmetry.space_group_name_H-M   'P 1'
#
loop_
_entity.id
_entity.type
_entity.pdbx_description
1 polymer ?
#
loop_
_entity_poly.entity_id
_entity_poly.type
_entity_poly.pdbx_seq_one_letter_code
_entity_poly.pdbx_strand_id
1 'polypeptide(L)'
;MPLPGTPGKADQGTQPTSIGYGSGKALMARGSLELHDHVASRMETALGKSLPQMELRFKDVSISADVVMMDATKTKVELPTITNVLKMSVLQFQAKHHVVKKQILHKMSGVFKPGTMTLVLGQPGSGKSSLLKLLSGRF
;
A
#
# COMPACT_ATOMS: atom_id res chain seq x y z
N MET A 1 45.89 2.52 55.16
CA MET A 1 45.17 3.78 54.87
C MET A 1 44.54 3.66 53.48
N PRO A 2 43.22 3.45 53.38
CA PRO A 2 42.50 3.49 52.11
C PRO A 2 41.99 4.91 51.81
N LEU A 3 42.14 5.35 50.56
CA LEU A 3 41.70 6.65 50.06
C LEU A 3 40.17 6.66 49.84
N PRO A 4 39.48 7.80 50.08
CA PRO A 4 38.03 7.91 49.92
C PRO A 4 37.61 7.95 48.45
N GLY A 5 36.55 7.21 48.14
CA GLY A 5 35.97 7.12 46.81
C GLY A 5 35.40 8.45 46.31
N THR A 6 35.59 8.71 45.03
CA THR A 6 34.94 9.79 44.29
C THR A 6 33.49 9.40 43.95
N PRO A 7 32.49 10.24 44.28
CA PRO A 7 31.11 10.01 43.88
C PRO A 7 30.83 10.50 42.45
N GLY A 8 30.01 9.75 41.72
CA GLY A 8 29.06 10.31 40.75
C GLY A 8 29.60 10.75 39.39
N LYS A 9 29.62 9.80 38.43
CA LYS A 9 29.09 10.11 37.10
C LYS A 9 27.80 9.34 36.94
N ALA A 10 26.70 10.04 37.21
CA ALA A 10 25.37 9.63 36.86
C ALA A 10 25.33 9.36 35.34
N ASP A 11 24.98 8.12 35.02
CA ASP A 11 24.48 7.68 33.73
C ASP A 11 23.41 8.69 33.27
N GLN A 12 23.75 9.50 32.27
CA GLN A 12 22.80 10.41 31.64
C GLN A 12 21.83 9.55 30.84
N GLY A 13 20.76 9.14 31.51
CA GLY A 13 19.56 8.64 30.85
C GLY A 13 19.17 9.63 29.75
N THR A 14 19.19 9.16 28.51
CA THR A 14 18.67 9.85 27.34
C THR A 14 17.27 10.36 27.65
N GLN A 15 17.16 11.68 27.84
CA GLN A 15 15.90 12.37 28.06
C GLN A 15 14.94 12.04 26.90
N PRO A 16 13.65 11.74 27.16
CA PRO A 16 12.70 11.44 26.11
C PRO A 16 12.44 12.71 25.28
N THR A 17 13.01 12.74 24.08
CA THR A 17 12.95 13.82 23.11
C THR A 17 11.48 14.14 22.78
N SER A 18 11.01 15.36 23.08
CA SER A 18 9.59 15.71 22.85
C SER A 18 9.35 16.09 21.38
N ILE A 19 8.66 15.23 20.63
CA ILE A 19 8.15 15.57 19.30
C ILE A 19 6.79 16.25 19.44
N GLY A 20 6.58 17.38 18.73
CA GLY A 20 5.30 18.07 18.69
C GLY A 20 4.29 17.32 17.81
N TYR A 21 3.19 16.84 18.41
CA TYR A 21 2.15 16.07 17.71
C TYR A 21 1.05 16.92 17.04
N GLY A 22 1.05 18.24 17.23
CA GLY A 22 -0.03 19.13 16.78
C GLY A 22 -0.08 19.40 15.27
N SER A 23 0.96 19.04 14.51
CA SER A 23 1.00 19.22 13.05
C SER A 23 2.08 18.33 12.45
N GLY A 24 1.88 17.87 11.21
CA GLY A 24 2.92 17.15 10.46
C GLY A 24 4.22 17.97 10.32
N LYS A 25 4.12 19.31 10.23
CA LYS A 25 5.31 20.18 10.18
C LYS A 25 6.06 20.20 11.52
N ALA A 26 5.33 20.17 12.65
CA ALA A 26 5.92 20.11 13.99
C ALA A 26 6.53 18.73 14.27
N LEU A 27 5.89 17.67 13.79
CA LEU A 27 6.38 16.30 13.87
C LEU A 27 7.70 16.14 13.09
N MET A 28 7.77 16.74 11.90
CA MET A 28 8.93 16.65 11.01
C MET A 28 9.98 17.74 11.25
N ALA A 29 9.79 18.62 12.25
CA ALA A 29 10.69 19.76 12.49
C ALA A 29 12.14 19.33 12.78
N ARG A 30 12.35 18.09 13.25
CA ARG A 30 13.68 17.50 13.51
C ARG A 30 14.14 16.49 12.45
N GLY A 31 13.36 16.32 11.38
CA GLY A 31 13.63 15.36 10.33
C GLY A 31 13.07 13.97 10.60
N SER A 32 13.10 13.12 9.56
CA SER A 32 12.51 11.77 9.60
C SER A 32 13.30 10.78 10.45
N LEU A 33 14.62 10.97 10.59
CA LEU A 33 15.48 10.06 11.35
C LEU A 33 15.14 10.12 12.86
N GLU A 34 15.10 11.33 13.42
CA GLU A 34 14.71 11.58 14.80
C GLU A 34 13.28 11.10 15.09
N LEU A 35 12.38 11.25 14.12
CA LEU A 35 11.03 10.71 14.22
C LEU A 35 11.03 9.18 14.30
N HIS A 36 11.82 8.52 13.45
CA HIS A 36 11.92 7.07 13.44
C HIS A 36 12.46 6.55 14.78
N ASP A 37 13.51 7.16 15.32
CA ASP A 37 14.10 6.78 16.61
C ASP A 37 13.12 7.02 17.77
N HIS A 38 12.39 8.13 17.74
CA HIS A 38 11.38 8.41 18.76
C HIS A 38 10.21 7.45 18.71
N VAL A 39 9.69 7.15 17.51
CA VAL A 39 8.62 6.17 17.32
C VAL A 39 9.09 4.78 17.75
N ALA A 40 10.31 4.40 17.35
CA ALA A 40 10.94 3.14 17.73
C ALA A 40 11.03 3.00 19.25
N SER A 41 11.63 3.97 19.93
CA SER A 41 11.79 3.98 21.39
C SER A 41 10.44 3.86 22.12
N ARG A 42 9.43 4.59 21.67
CA ARG A 42 8.07 4.51 22.24
C ARG A 42 7.43 3.15 22.01
N MET A 43 7.63 2.57 20.83
CA MET A 43 7.10 1.25 20.50
C MET A 43 7.77 0.15 21.32
N GLU A 44 9.10 0.21 21.50
CA GLU A 44 9.85 -0.74 22.33
C GLU A 44 9.46 -0.65 23.80
N THR A 45 9.27 0.56 24.33
CA THR A 45 8.78 0.77 25.69
C THR A 45 7.38 0.17 25.88
N ALA A 46 6.49 0.32 24.90
CA ALA A 46 5.15 -0.24 24.94
C ALA A 46 5.11 -1.76 24.78
N LEU A 47 6.04 -2.32 23.99
CA LEU A 47 6.11 -3.76 23.69
C LEU A 47 6.96 -4.53 24.70
N GLY A 48 7.79 -3.85 25.51
CA GLY A 48 8.74 -4.45 26.45
C GLY A 48 9.87 -5.26 25.79
N LYS A 49 10.06 -5.10 24.47
CA LYS A 49 11.04 -5.81 23.64
C LYS A 49 11.43 -4.96 22.43
N SER A 50 12.54 -5.29 21.79
CA SER A 50 12.97 -4.63 20.55
C SER A 50 11.92 -4.74 19.46
N LEU A 51 11.89 -3.76 18.53
CA LEU A 51 10.88 -3.71 17.49
C LEU A 51 10.81 -5.03 16.70
N PRO A 52 9.60 -5.59 16.50
CA PRO A 52 9.43 -6.81 15.74
C PRO A 52 9.84 -6.59 14.28
N GLN A 53 10.77 -7.42 13.80
CA GLN A 53 11.19 -7.44 12.41
C GLN A 53 10.19 -8.29 11.62
N MET A 54 9.41 -7.68 10.73
CA MET A 54 8.43 -8.40 9.89
C MET A 54 9.01 -8.68 8.51
N GLU A 55 9.11 -9.96 8.15
CA GLU A 55 9.43 -10.41 6.79
C GLU A 55 8.14 -10.74 6.04
N LEU A 56 8.00 -10.22 4.82
CA LEU A 56 6.86 -10.55 3.94
C LEU A 56 7.32 -11.50 2.85
N ARG A 57 6.70 -12.68 2.77
CA ARG A 57 6.97 -13.67 1.71
C ARG A 57 5.69 -13.90 0.93
N PHE A 58 5.78 -13.83 -0.39
CA PHE A 58 4.65 -14.13 -1.27
C PHE A 58 5.11 -15.05 -2.38
N LYS A 59 4.24 -16.00 -2.73
CA LYS A 59 4.51 -17.01 -3.76
C LYS A 59 3.26 -17.20 -4.61
N ASP A 60 3.47 -17.27 -5.92
CA ASP A 60 2.43 -17.55 -6.91
C ASP A 60 1.21 -16.61 -6.82
N VAL A 61 1.44 -15.34 -6.47
CA VAL A 61 0.36 -14.35 -6.34
C VAL A 61 -0.23 -14.00 -7.69
N SER A 62 -1.53 -14.23 -7.87
CA SER A 62 -2.29 -13.83 -9.05
C SER A 62 -3.57 -13.09 -8.68
N ILE A 63 -3.84 -11.98 -9.37
CA ILE A 63 -5.07 -11.20 -9.20
C ILE A 63 -5.76 -11.13 -10.57
N SER A 64 -7.06 -11.45 -10.60
CA SER A 64 -7.91 -11.32 -11.77
C SER A 64 -9.04 -10.34 -11.47
N ALA A 65 -9.36 -9.47 -12.42
CA ALA A 65 -10.52 -8.60 -12.32
C ALA A 65 -11.48 -8.88 -13.48
N ASP A 66 -12.75 -8.91 -13.12
CA ASP A 66 -13.86 -8.99 -14.06
C ASP A 66 -14.05 -7.60 -14.68
N VAL A 67 -13.65 -7.45 -15.95
CA VAL A 67 -13.82 -6.19 -16.68
C VAL A 67 -15.08 -6.33 -17.53
N VAL A 68 -16.11 -5.56 -17.19
CA VAL A 68 -17.30 -5.41 -18.05
C VAL A 68 -16.91 -4.55 -19.24
N MET A 69 -16.71 -5.16 -20.40
CA MET A 69 -16.47 -4.41 -21.63
C MET A 69 -17.83 -4.07 -22.25
N MET A 70 -18.23 -2.80 -22.17
CA MET A 70 -19.30 -2.31 -23.03
C MET A 70 -18.72 -2.16 -24.44
N ASP A 71 -19.19 -3.01 -25.34
CA ASP A 71 -18.79 -2.98 -26.73
C ASP A 71 -19.39 -1.72 -27.39
N ALA A 72 -18.63 -0.64 -27.42
CA ALA A 72 -19.01 0.62 -28.05
C ALA A 72 -18.65 0.64 -29.54
N THR A 73 -18.71 -0.51 -30.23
CA THR A 73 -18.34 -0.58 -31.64
C THR A 73 -19.53 -0.81 -32.58
N LYS A 74 -19.79 0.26 -33.35
CA LYS A 74 -20.37 0.30 -34.69
C LYS A 74 -21.89 0.19 -34.80
N THR A 75 -22.56 1.31 -34.56
CA THR A 75 -23.74 1.67 -35.36
C THR A 75 -23.42 2.93 -36.14
N LYS A 76 -22.94 2.72 -37.36
CA LYS A 76 -22.94 3.74 -38.43
C LYS A 76 -24.41 4.16 -38.57
N VAL A 77 -24.75 5.36 -38.10
CA VAL A 77 -26.14 5.84 -38.04
C VAL A 77 -26.58 6.21 -39.47
N GLU A 78 -27.02 5.22 -40.22
CA GLU A 78 -27.76 5.44 -41.46
C GLU A 78 -29.25 5.59 -41.08
N LEU A 79 -29.68 6.86 -41.06
CA LEU A 79 -31.04 7.42 -41.02
C LEU A 79 -31.99 6.97 -39.87
N PRO A 80 -32.70 7.92 -39.21
CA PRO A 80 -33.57 7.62 -38.08
C PRO A 80 -34.91 7.05 -38.56
N THR A 81 -34.99 5.75 -38.76
CA THR A 81 -36.27 5.04 -38.92
C THR A 81 -36.69 4.47 -37.57
N ILE A 82 -37.98 4.60 -37.21
CA ILE A 82 -38.58 4.10 -35.95
C ILE A 82 -38.25 2.61 -35.70
N THR A 83 -38.06 1.84 -36.77
CA THR A 83 -37.63 0.45 -36.71
C THR A 83 -36.24 0.28 -36.06
N ASN A 84 -35.34 1.25 -36.17
CA ASN A 84 -33.99 1.21 -35.62
C ASN A 84 -33.97 1.44 -34.09
N VAL A 85 -34.83 2.31 -33.54
CA VAL A 85 -34.93 2.51 -32.08
C VAL A 85 -35.53 1.29 -31.38
N LEU A 86 -36.51 0.62 -32.00
CA LEU A 86 -37.06 -0.61 -31.45
C LEU A 86 -36.04 -1.76 -31.54
N LYS A 87 -35.31 -1.86 -32.66
CA LYS A 87 -34.24 -2.85 -32.84
C LYS A 87 -33.07 -2.61 -31.88
N MET A 88 -32.70 -1.35 -31.60
CA MET A 88 -31.70 -0.98 -30.61
C MET A 88 -32.14 -1.33 -29.18
N SER A 89 -33.41 -1.15 -28.81
CA SER A 89 -33.91 -1.54 -27.49
C SER A 89 -33.85 -3.06 -27.26
N VAL A 90 -34.24 -3.85 -28.27
CA VAL A 90 -34.15 -5.32 -28.22
C VAL A 90 -32.69 -5.80 -28.27
N LEU A 91 -31.83 -5.16 -29.06
CA LEU A 91 -30.41 -5.46 -29.14
C LEU A 91 -29.62 -5.01 -27.89
N GLN A 92 -30.04 -3.95 -27.20
CA GLN A 92 -29.47 -3.53 -25.92
C GLN A 92 -29.77 -4.52 -24.80
N PHE A 93 -30.96 -5.13 -24.80
CA PHE A 93 -31.27 -6.23 -23.89
C PHE A 93 -30.52 -7.52 -24.23
N GLN A 94 -30.15 -7.72 -25.50
CA GLN A 94 -29.31 -8.83 -25.97
C GLN A 94 -27.80 -8.53 -25.99
N ALA A 95 -27.39 -7.32 -25.61
CA ALA A 95 -25.98 -6.97 -25.47
C ALA A 95 -25.44 -7.72 -24.25
N LYS A 96 -25.00 -8.96 -24.50
CA LYS A 96 -24.34 -9.83 -23.54
C LYS A 96 -23.25 -8.99 -22.88
N HIS A 97 -23.42 -8.69 -21.60
CA HIS A 97 -22.37 -8.14 -20.75
C HIS A 97 -21.19 -9.11 -20.83
N HIS A 98 -20.24 -8.82 -21.72
CA HIS A 98 -19.07 -9.66 -21.89
C HIS A 98 -18.10 -9.29 -20.77
N VAL A 99 -18.25 -9.99 -19.65
CA VAL A 99 -17.33 -9.91 -18.52
C VAL A 99 -16.05 -10.62 -18.94
N VAL A 100 -15.05 -9.87 -19.36
CA VAL A 100 -13.73 -10.41 -19.68
C VAL A 100 -12.94 -10.47 -18.38
N LYS A 101 -12.61 -11.69 -17.94
CA LYS A 101 -11.65 -11.91 -16.86
C LYS A 101 -10.27 -11.45 -17.31
N LYS A 102 -9.86 -10.25 -16.90
CA LYS A 102 -8.50 -9.76 -17.15
C LYS A 102 -7.62 -10.09 -15.96
N GLN A 103 -6.58 -10.90 -16.19
CA GLN A 103 -5.55 -11.09 -15.18
C GLN A 103 -4.78 -9.76 -15.02
N ILE A 104 -4.83 -9.17 -13.82
CA ILE A 104 -4.13 -7.92 -13.49
C ILE A 104 -2.71 -8.22 -12.99
N LEU A 105 -2.52 -9.34 -12.29
CA LEU A 105 -1.23 -9.72 -11.72
C LEU A 105 -0.90 -11.17 -12.08
N HIS A 106 0.26 -11.39 -12.69
CA HIS A 106 0.75 -12.70 -13.11
C HIS A 106 1.73 -13.27 -12.09
N LYS A 107 1.39 -14.42 -11.47
CA LYS A 107 2.21 -15.29 -10.62
C LYS A 107 3.50 -14.65 -10.06
N MET A 108 3.34 -13.61 -9.25
CA MET A 108 4.49 -12.92 -8.64
C MET A 108 4.94 -13.68 -7.40
N SER A 109 6.25 -13.88 -7.26
CA SER A 109 6.87 -14.46 -6.07
C SER A 109 8.03 -13.58 -5.61
N GLY A 110 8.20 -13.40 -4.30
CA GLY A 110 9.22 -12.53 -3.74
C GLY A 110 9.24 -12.52 -2.22
N VAL A 111 10.29 -11.90 -1.68
CA VAL A 111 10.50 -11.73 -0.24
C VAL A 111 10.92 -10.30 0.04
N PHE A 112 10.22 -9.63 0.95
CA PHE A 112 10.61 -8.32 1.48
C PHE A 112 11.21 -8.51 2.85
N LYS A 113 12.51 -8.21 2.94
CA LYS A 113 13.28 -8.31 4.18
C LYS A 113 12.97 -7.12 5.10
N PRO A 114 12.96 -7.35 6.42
CA PRO A 114 12.79 -6.28 7.38
C PRO A 114 13.98 -5.30 7.30
N GLY A 115 13.71 -4.02 7.58
CA GLY A 115 14.73 -2.95 7.56
C GLY A 115 15.17 -2.48 6.17
N THR A 116 14.57 -2.98 5.08
CA THR A 116 14.89 -2.55 3.71
C THR A 116 13.73 -1.76 3.09
N MET A 117 14.03 -0.64 2.43
CA MET A 117 13.02 0.11 1.67
C MET A 117 12.81 -0.55 0.29
N THR A 118 11.58 -0.95 -0.02
CA THR A 118 11.23 -1.60 -1.29
C THR A 118 10.47 -0.62 -2.20
N LEU A 119 10.97 -0.42 -3.42
CA LEU A 119 10.33 0.43 -4.43
C LEU A 119 9.70 -0.43 -5.53
N VAL A 120 8.40 -0.23 -5.79
CA VAL A 120 7.66 -0.96 -6.83
C VAL A 120 7.45 -0.06 -8.05
N LEU A 121 8.08 -0.41 -9.18
CA LEU A 121 8.04 0.35 -10.44
C LEU A 121 7.27 -0.39 -11.54
N GLY A 122 6.66 0.36 -12.46
CA GLY A 122 5.93 -0.17 -13.61
C GLY A 122 5.05 0.86 -14.29
N GLN A 123 4.61 0.58 -15.51
CA GLN A 123 3.73 1.45 -16.30
C GLN A 123 2.35 1.68 -15.63
N PRO A 124 1.64 2.79 -15.91
CA PRO A 124 0.26 2.97 -15.44
C PRO A 124 -0.62 1.77 -15.81
N GLY A 125 -1.45 1.30 -14.88
CA GLY A 125 -2.31 0.12 -15.09
C GLY A 125 -1.64 -1.25 -14.86
N SER A 126 -0.35 -1.31 -14.51
CA SER A 126 0.38 -2.59 -14.29
C SER A 126 0.03 -3.34 -12.99
N GLY A 127 -0.96 -2.88 -12.21
CA GLY A 127 -1.39 -3.58 -10.99
C GLY A 127 -0.54 -3.34 -9.73
N LYS A 128 0.34 -2.33 -9.68
CA LYS A 128 1.17 -2.02 -8.49
C LYS A 128 0.34 -1.78 -7.23
N SER A 129 -0.68 -0.93 -7.31
CA SER A 129 -1.57 -0.66 -6.18
C SER A 129 -2.37 -1.90 -5.79
N SER A 130 -2.72 -2.76 -6.74
CA SER A 130 -3.36 -4.05 -6.47
C SER A 130 -2.42 -5.00 -5.75
N LEU A 131 -1.14 -5.07 -6.14
CA LEU A 131 -0.11 -5.83 -5.43
C LEU A 131 0.04 -5.34 -3.98
N LEU A 132 0.18 -4.02 -3.78
CA LEU A 132 0.33 -3.43 -2.45
C LEU A 132 -0.91 -3.64 -1.57
N LYS A 133 -2.12 -3.51 -2.13
CA LYS A 133 -3.37 -3.81 -1.42
C LYS A 133 -3.41 -5.27 -0.96
N LEU A 134 -3.00 -6.20 -1.82
CA LEU A 134 -2.96 -7.62 -1.50
C LEU A 134 -1.97 -7.91 -0.37
N LEU A 135 -0.76 -7.37 -0.45
CA LEU A 135 0.26 -7.54 0.59
C LEU A 135 -0.14 -6.87 1.91
N SER A 136 -0.95 -5.81 1.87
CA SER A 136 -1.50 -5.17 3.08
C SER A 136 -2.70 -5.91 3.69
N GLY A 137 -3.13 -7.03 3.10
CA GLY A 137 -4.34 -7.76 3.53
C GLY A 137 -5.64 -6.99 3.28
N ARG A 138 -5.63 -6.00 2.38
CA ARG A 138 -6.80 -5.19 2.00
C ARG A 138 -7.36 -5.66 0.66
N PHE A 139 -8.17 -6.71 0.68
CA PHE A 139 -8.99 -7.17 -0.43
C PHE A 139 -10.37 -7.61 0.05
#